data_AF-A0AA38C4G9-F1
#
_entry.id   AF-A0AA38C4G9-F1
#
_cell.length_a   1.000
_cell.length_b   1.000
_cell.length_c   1.000
_cell.angle_alpha   90.00
_cell.angle_beta   90.00
_cell.angle_gamma   90.00
#
_symmetry.space_group_name_H-M   'P 1'
#
loop_
_entity.id
_entity.type
_entity.pdbx_description
1 polymer ?
#
loop_
_entity_poly.entity_id
_entity_poly.type
_entity_poly.pdbx_seq_one_letter_code
_entity_poly.pdbx_strand_id
1 'polypeptide(L)'
;FWSPLSYSTSAAPPTTASVSHKLVFCPVCRQLVYPNEAVQTQCTHPYCKPCLTYVLSTTRACPYDGYLVTDTDSKALQEANPVLADAIGRVTVHCLYHKSGCTWQGPLSE
;
A
#
# COMPACT_ATOMS: atom_id res chain seq x y z
N PHE A 1 30.80 -41.79 -4.24
CA PHE A 1 30.17 -40.75 -5.07
C PHE A 1 29.34 -39.86 -4.14
N TRP A 2 29.82 -38.63 -3.91
CA TRP A 2 29.21 -37.45 -3.25
C TRP A 2 28.35 -37.57 -1.97
N SER A 3 28.85 -36.96 -0.88
CA SER A 3 28.09 -36.23 0.16
C SER A 3 27.73 -34.80 -0.37
N PRO A 4 27.03 -33.88 0.35
CA PRO A 4 26.55 -33.89 1.76
C PRO A 4 25.16 -33.23 2.04
N LEU A 5 24.73 -33.33 3.31
CA LEU A 5 23.95 -32.38 4.14
C LEU A 5 22.95 -31.38 3.47
N SER A 6 21.74 -31.32 4.01
CA SER A 6 21.19 -30.07 4.56
C SER A 6 20.09 -30.32 5.59
N TYR A 7 20.45 -30.12 6.85
CA TYR A 7 19.54 -29.67 7.89
C TYR A 7 19.01 -28.27 7.53
N SER A 8 17.78 -27.99 7.99
CA SER A 8 17.45 -26.84 8.85
C SER A 8 16.11 -26.21 8.48
N THR A 9 15.17 -26.44 9.39
CA THR A 9 14.19 -25.50 9.93
C THR A 9 14.08 -24.15 9.20
N SER A 10 12.94 -23.94 8.57
CA SER A 10 12.35 -22.60 8.40
C SER A 10 10.85 -22.83 8.53
N ALA A 11 10.35 -22.80 9.77
CA ALA A 11 9.66 -21.61 10.26
C ALA A 11 8.58 -21.19 9.25
N ALA A 12 7.33 -21.49 9.60
CA ALA A 12 6.17 -20.95 8.91
C ALA A 12 6.41 -19.47 8.57
N PRO A 13 6.08 -19.01 7.36
CA PRO A 13 6.16 -17.59 7.06
C PRO A 13 5.37 -16.84 8.14
N PRO A 14 5.90 -15.73 8.67
CA PRO A 14 5.18 -14.93 9.65
C PRO A 14 3.83 -14.61 9.03
N THR A 15 2.77 -14.98 9.76
CA THR A 15 1.38 -14.61 9.52
C THR A 15 1.29 -13.49 8.49
N THR A 16 1.07 -13.85 7.23
CA THR A 16 0.64 -12.88 6.23
C THR A 16 -0.67 -12.39 6.77
N ALA A 17 -0.64 -11.27 7.52
CA ALA A 17 -1.81 -10.46 7.71
C ALA A 17 -2.41 -10.37 6.32
N SER A 18 -3.57 -10.99 6.11
CA SER A 18 -4.33 -10.79 4.89
C SER A 18 -4.73 -9.32 4.93
N VAL A 19 -3.79 -8.46 4.53
CA VAL A 19 -4.03 -7.06 4.25
C VAL A 19 -5.05 -7.15 3.15
N SER A 20 -6.30 -6.92 3.51
CA SER A 20 -7.41 -7.03 2.58
C SER A 20 -7.00 -6.18 1.38
N HIS A 21 -6.83 -6.81 0.21
CA HIS A 21 -6.27 -6.17 -1.00
C HIS A 21 -6.97 -4.85 -1.38
N LYS A 22 -8.11 -4.52 -0.76
CA LYS A 22 -8.84 -3.27 -0.94
C LYS A 22 -8.30 -2.07 -0.15
N LEU A 23 -7.51 -2.28 0.90
CA LEU A 23 -7.10 -1.22 1.85
C LEU A 23 -5.84 -0.44 1.42
N VAL A 24 -5.20 -0.82 0.32
CA VAL A 24 -3.92 -0.25 -0.14
C VAL A 24 -4.03 0.54 -1.44
N PHE A 25 -5.22 0.60 -2.03
CA PHE A 25 -5.47 1.29 -3.29
C PHE A 25 -6.20 2.61 -3.06
N CYS A 26 -5.86 3.62 -3.83
CA CYS A 26 -6.59 4.87 -3.80
C CYS A 26 -8.02 4.66 -4.37
N PRO A 27 -9.08 5.09 -3.68
CA PRO A 27 -10.45 4.91 -4.15
C PRO A 27 -10.78 5.72 -5.41
N VAL A 28 -9.95 6.69 -5.79
CA VAL A 28 -10.15 7.55 -6.98
C VAL A 28 -9.49 6.92 -8.21
N CYS A 29 -8.16 6.74 -8.19
CA CYS A 29 -7.41 6.27 -9.36
C CYS A 29 -7.25 4.74 -9.42
N ARG A 30 -7.63 4.02 -8.34
CA ARG A 30 -7.52 2.56 -8.19
C ARG A 30 -6.08 2.03 -8.35
N GLN A 31 -5.09 2.88 -8.12
CA GLN A 31 -3.68 2.51 -8.11
C GLN A 31 -3.20 2.26 -6.68
N LEU A 32 -2.17 1.43 -6.54
CA LEU A 32 -1.46 1.20 -5.29
C LEU A 32 -0.87 2.52 -4.82
N VAL A 33 -1.11 2.90 -3.56
CA VAL A 33 -0.54 4.13 -3.00
C VAL A 33 0.87 3.89 -2.51
N TYR A 34 1.74 4.90 -2.62
CA TYR A 34 3.06 4.85 -1.99
C TYR A 34 2.95 5.22 -0.51
N PRO A 35 3.53 4.44 0.40
CA PRO A 35 3.33 4.62 1.84
C PRO A 35 3.83 5.99 2.34
N ASN A 36 4.83 6.55 1.67
CA ASN A 36 5.47 7.82 2.02
C ASN A 36 4.69 9.04 1.50
N GLU A 37 3.82 8.84 0.51
CA GLU A 37 3.08 9.93 -0.14
C GLU A 37 1.57 9.84 0.12
N ALA A 38 1.11 8.69 0.59
CA ALA A 38 -0.29 8.43 0.88
C ALA A 38 -0.76 9.24 2.08
N VAL A 39 -2.01 9.66 2.01
CA VAL A 39 -2.71 10.36 3.08
C VAL A 39 -3.95 9.56 3.44
N GLN A 40 -4.19 9.37 4.72
CA GLN A 40 -5.36 8.67 5.24
C GLN A 40 -6.33 9.68 5.87
N THR A 41 -7.62 9.46 5.66
CA THR A 41 -8.72 10.28 6.21
C THR A 41 -9.49 9.46 7.24
N GLN A 42 -10.49 10.06 7.90
CA GLN A 42 -11.28 9.35 8.93
C GLN A 42 -11.91 8.03 8.45
N CYS A 43 -12.25 7.92 7.16
CA CYS A 43 -12.82 6.68 6.61
C CYS A 43 -11.80 5.55 6.43
N THR A 44 -10.56 5.71 6.92
CA THR A 44 -9.46 4.75 6.86
C THR A 44 -8.96 4.41 5.45
N HIS A 45 -9.57 4.96 4.41
CA HIS A 45 -9.11 4.81 3.03
C HIS A 45 -7.90 5.72 2.74
N PRO A 46 -6.81 5.18 2.15
CA PRO A 46 -5.68 5.99 1.75
C PRO A 46 -5.89 6.63 0.38
N TYR A 47 -5.36 7.83 0.17
CA TYR A 47 -5.41 8.60 -1.06
C TYR A 47 -4.01 9.00 -1.52
N CYS A 48 -3.80 9.02 -2.84
CA CYS A 48 -2.75 9.85 -3.43
C CYS A 48 -3.04 11.32 -3.17
N LYS A 49 -2.02 12.13 -2.86
CA LYS A 49 -2.16 13.60 -2.70
C LYS A 49 -3.02 14.28 -3.77
N PRO A 50 -2.75 14.12 -5.09
CA PRO A 50 -3.59 14.75 -6.11
C PRO A 50 -5.05 14.30 -6.07
N CYS A 51 -5.28 13.03 -5.70
CA CYS A 51 -6.61 12.42 -5.62
C CYS A 51 -7.39 12.94 -4.41
N LEU A 52 -6.71 13.14 -3.28
CA LEU A 52 -7.30 13.77 -2.10
C LEU A 52 -7.68 15.23 -2.38
N THR A 53 -6.79 16.00 -3.01
CA THR A 53 -7.07 17.39 -3.41
C THR A 53 -8.29 17.46 -4.33
N TYR A 54 -8.41 16.53 -5.29
CA TYR A 54 -9.58 16.44 -6.15
C TYR A 54 -10.87 16.19 -5.33
N VAL A 55 -10.87 15.23 -4.41
CA VAL A 55 -12.06 14.94 -3.58
C VAL A 55 -12.43 16.15 -2.70
N LEU A 56 -11.45 16.80 -2.05
CA LEU A 56 -11.68 17.97 -1.19
C LEU A 56 -12.25 19.19 -1.95
N SER A 57 -11.89 19.34 -3.22
CA SER A 57 -12.36 20.41 -4.09
C SER A 57 -13.71 20.12 -4.79
N THR A 58 -14.14 18.86 -4.80
CA THR A 58 -15.36 18.45 -5.52
C THR A 58 -16.42 17.91 -4.57
N THR A 59 -16.44 16.60 -4.33
CA THR A 59 -17.52 15.91 -3.62
C THR A 59 -17.39 15.99 -2.10
N ARG A 60 -16.17 16.15 -1.58
CA ARG A 60 -15.82 16.07 -0.14
C ARG A 60 -16.33 14.80 0.54
N ALA A 61 -16.57 13.75 -0.23
CA ALA A 61 -17.06 12.47 0.24
C ALA A 61 -16.22 11.35 -0.35
N CYS A 62 -15.89 10.37 0.45
CA CYS A 62 -15.15 9.19 0.02
C CYS A 62 -15.95 8.45 -1.05
N PRO A 63 -15.39 8.16 -2.23
CA PRO A 63 -16.10 7.44 -3.29
C PRO A 63 -16.47 6.00 -2.93
N TYR A 64 -15.86 5.43 -1.88
CA TYR A 64 -16.02 4.03 -1.53
C TYR A 64 -17.22 3.80 -0.59
N ASP A 65 -17.38 4.66 0.43
CA ASP A 65 -18.38 4.51 1.49
C ASP A 65 -19.24 5.77 1.72
N GLY A 66 -18.94 6.87 1.03
CA GLY A 66 -19.66 8.14 1.16
C GLY A 66 -19.30 8.97 2.40
N TYR A 67 -18.32 8.55 3.21
CA TYR A 67 -17.94 9.27 4.42
C TYR A 67 -17.36 10.65 4.11
N LEU A 68 -17.60 11.65 4.96
CA LEU A 68 -17.12 13.00 4.75
C LEU A 68 -15.58 13.05 4.83
N VAL A 69 -14.96 13.66 3.82
CA VAL A 69 -13.51 13.87 3.73
C VAL A 69 -13.22 15.34 3.95
N THR A 70 -12.37 15.63 4.94
CA THR A 70 -11.96 16.97 5.34
C THR A 70 -10.43 17.07 5.35
N ASP A 71 -9.91 18.27 5.13
CA ASP A 71 -8.46 18.52 5.14
C ASP A 71 -7.88 18.37 6.55
N THR A 72 -8.62 18.82 7.57
CA THR A 72 -8.19 18.78 8.99
C THR A 72 -8.00 17.36 9.53
N ASP A 73 -8.74 16.40 8.98
CA ASP A 73 -8.70 15.01 9.43
C ASP A 73 -7.87 14.13 8.48
N SER A 74 -7.15 14.75 7.55
CA SER A 74 -6.23 14.10 6.63
C SER A 74 -4.83 14.05 7.26
N LYS A 75 -4.28 12.85 7.44
CA LYS A 75 -2.94 12.64 8.02
C LYS A 75 -2.08 11.78 7.10
N ALA A 76 -0.76 11.95 7.13
CA ALA A 76 0.15 11.07 6.39
C ALA A 76 -0.08 9.62 6.82
N LEU A 77 -0.07 8.67 5.87
CA LEU A 77 -0.39 7.27 6.17
C LEU A 77 0.56 6.67 7.21
N GLN A 78 1.84 7.05 7.19
CA GLN A 78 2.83 6.64 8.18
C GLN A 78 2.45 7.08 9.62
N GLU A 79 1.82 8.24 9.77
CA GLU A 79 1.41 8.78 11.07
C GLU A 79 0.06 8.19 11.52
N ALA A 80 -0.88 8.06 10.58
CA ALA A 80 -2.23 7.60 10.87
C ALA A 80 -2.29 6.09 11.12
N ASN A 81 -1.56 5.31 10.32
CA ASN A 81 -1.53 3.86 10.39
C ASN A 81 -0.18 3.31 9.92
N PRO A 82 0.85 3.32 10.79
CA PRO A 82 2.18 2.83 10.45
C PRO A 82 2.19 1.34 10.06
N VAL A 83 1.27 0.54 10.63
CA VAL A 83 1.13 -0.89 10.30
C VAL A 83 0.69 -1.07 8.84
N LEU A 84 -0.26 -0.26 8.37
CA LEU A 84 -0.69 -0.27 6.97
C LEU A 84 0.40 0.27 6.04
N ALA A 85 1.10 1.34 6.42
CA ALA A 85 2.22 1.87 5.64
C ALA A 85 3.33 0.83 5.44
N ASP A 86 3.71 0.13 6.51
CA ASP A 86 4.70 -0.94 6.51
C ASP A 86 4.24 -2.17 5.69
N ALA A 87 2.95 -2.53 5.80
CA ALA A 87 2.35 -3.57 4.96
C ALA A 87 2.40 -3.23 3.46
N ILE A 88 2.11 -1.97 3.10
CA ILE A 88 2.21 -1.48 1.72
C ILE A 88 3.68 -1.52 1.24
N GLY A 89 4.62 -1.10 2.09
CA GLY A 89 6.05 -1.14 1.77
C GLY A 89 6.54 -2.55 1.41
N ARG A 90 6.01 -3.58 2.06
CA ARG A 90 6.34 -4.99 1.77
C ARG A 90 5.69 -5.57 0.52
N VAL A 91 4.77 -4.87 -0.14
CA VAL A 91 4.11 -5.38 -1.35
C VAL A 91 5.17 -5.55 -2.43
N THR A 92 5.34 -6.78 -2.93
CA THR A 92 6.25 -7.06 -4.04
C THR A 92 5.69 -6.50 -5.34
N VAL A 93 6.48 -5.65 -6.00
CA VAL A 93 6.16 -5.06 -7.30
C VAL A 93 7.21 -5.43 -8.33
N HIS A 94 6.81 -5.40 -9.59
CA HIS A 94 7.74 -5.53 -10.71
C HIS A 94 8.23 -4.15 -11.16
N CYS A 95 9.44 -4.11 -11.72
CA CYS A 95 9.92 -2.91 -12.39
C CYS A 95 8.91 -2.44 -13.46
N LEU A 96 8.78 -1.12 -13.62
CA LEU A 96 7.97 -0.53 -14.69
C LEU A 96 8.36 -1.06 -16.08
N TYR A 97 9.63 -1.40 -16.27
CA TYR A 97 10.19 -1.95 -17.51
C TYR A 97 10.17 -3.48 -17.56
N HIS A 98 9.40 -4.16 -16.70
CA HIS A 98 9.30 -5.62 -16.72
C HIS A 98 8.88 -6.16 -18.09
N LYS A 99 7.95 -5.47 -18.76
CA LYS A 99 7.54 -5.80 -20.13
C LYS A 99 8.65 -5.59 -21.17
N SER A 100 9.66 -4.80 -20.85
CA SER A 100 10.84 -4.54 -21.68
C SER A 100 12.02 -5.46 -21.35
N GLY A 101 11.83 -6.45 -20.46
CA GLY A 101 12.85 -7.46 -20.12
C GLY A 101 13.58 -7.23 -18.79
N CYS A 102 13.22 -6.19 -18.02
CA CYS A 102 13.77 -6.03 -16.68
C CYS A 102 13.18 -7.09 -15.75
N THR A 103 14.01 -7.93 -15.14
CA THR A 103 13.56 -8.99 -14.22
C THR A 103 13.49 -8.52 -12.77
N TRP A 104 13.76 -7.24 -12.52
CA TRP A 104 13.74 -6.72 -11.16
C TRP A 104 12.31 -6.75 -10.60
N GLN A 105 12.22 -7.32 -9.41
CA GLN A 105 11.06 -7.31 -8.56
C GLN A 105 11.54 -7.17 -7.11
N GLY A 106 10.80 -6.42 -6.32
CA GLY A 106 11.20 -6.09 -4.96
C GLY A 106 10.04 -5.51 -4.18
N PRO A 107 10.19 -5.30 -2.86
CA PRO A 107 9.21 -4.59 -2.07
C PRO A 107 9.04 -3.15 -2.57
N LEU A 108 7.83 -2.58 -2.49
CA LEU A 108 7.53 -1.21 -2.94
C LEU A 108 8.35 -0.14 -2.22
N SER A 109 8.82 -0.43 -0.99
CA SER A 109 9.64 0.48 -0.20
C SER A 109 11.13 0.50 -0.59
N GLU A 110 11.58 -0.36 -1.48
CA GLU A 110 12.99 -0.48 -1.91
C GLU A 110 13.28 0.25 -3.23
#